data_AF-A0A7S1CXZ7-F1
#
_entry.id   AF-A0A7S1CXZ7-F1
#
_cell.length_a   1.000
_cell.length_b   1.000
_cell.length_c   1.000
_cell.angle_alpha   90.00
_cell.angle_beta   90.00
_cell.angle_gamma   90.00
#
_symmetry.space_group_name_H-M   'P 1'
#
loop_
_entity.id
_entity.type
_entity.pdbx_description
1 polymer ?
#
loop_
_entity_poly.entity_id
_entity_poly.type
_entity_poly.pdbx_seq_one_letter_code
_entity_poly.pdbx_strand_id
1 'polypeptide(L)'
;GNVTSSSKLDNPSKSTDGMAIMNRISIIIIVVVVEVSAALTEVSAFASTVHVGSGRRKCVSIVEKRTLTNRYPSRRQQHQQQHLQQPPTPSSLSSPSSFSFSPIRIGPLSLSIQNQHDDDAETKSSTTNSNNALERIADTLDDWSGGWATTYADLTPESSATPLGIWFLATNIAYSAAGYVLWSSIGSSSLADSSTSSPTTTSLLLAALLELASVASFSYHYGQLEATSPKDPTVRVVLVVDYLIAWTSIVVGLSCFLGGQSTTPLMIPLEGWIACVMSLVCLAISWVWDATTPYIVFHGLWHILGAYAGYVIGLAHDNAYFATTTATITTKTLPM
;
A
#
# COMPACT_ATOMS: atom_id res chain seq x y z
N GLY A 1 8.28 -47.83 -49.98
CA GLY A 1 7.50 -48.25 -48.81
C GLY A 1 7.99 -47.47 -47.60
N ASN A 2 7.04 -46.83 -46.91
CA ASN A 2 7.06 -46.31 -45.54
C ASN A 2 8.37 -45.80 -44.91
N VAL A 3 8.42 -44.48 -44.69
CA VAL A 3 9.09 -43.89 -43.52
C VAL A 3 8.06 -42.99 -42.83
N THR A 4 7.48 -43.49 -41.74
CA THR A 4 6.48 -42.80 -40.94
C THR A 4 7.15 -41.80 -39.98
N SER A 5 6.72 -40.55 -40.10
CA SER A 5 6.95 -39.44 -39.19
C SER A 5 6.20 -39.62 -37.86
N SER A 6 6.86 -39.43 -36.72
CA SER A 6 6.20 -39.25 -35.43
C SER A 6 7.05 -38.36 -34.51
N SER A 7 7.00 -37.05 -34.74
CA SER A 7 7.44 -36.04 -33.78
C SER A 7 6.31 -35.78 -32.79
N LYS A 8 6.35 -36.48 -31.66
CA LYS A 8 5.48 -36.25 -30.50
C LYS A 8 6.03 -35.02 -29.78
N LEU A 9 5.32 -33.88 -29.89
CA LEU A 9 5.61 -32.66 -29.13
C LEU A 9 4.97 -32.82 -27.75
N ASP A 10 5.82 -32.81 -26.73
CA ASP A 10 5.42 -32.96 -25.33
C ASP A 10 4.67 -31.71 -24.83
N ASN A 11 3.54 -31.97 -24.16
CA ASN A 11 2.64 -30.98 -23.57
C ASN A 11 3.29 -30.30 -22.34
N PRO A 12 3.12 -28.98 -22.16
CA PRO A 12 3.48 -28.32 -20.92
C PRO A 12 2.46 -28.62 -19.82
N SER A 13 2.85 -29.41 -18.83
CA SER A 13 2.12 -29.59 -17.58
C SER A 13 2.22 -28.31 -16.73
N LYS A 14 1.35 -27.33 -17.00
CA LYS A 14 1.11 -26.15 -16.14
C LYS A 14 -0.39 -26.08 -15.87
N SER A 15 -0.88 -26.70 -14.80
CA SER A 15 -2.31 -26.49 -14.44
C SER A 15 -2.70 -26.77 -12.98
N THR A 16 -1.90 -27.46 -12.17
CA THR A 16 -2.29 -27.80 -10.79
C THR A 16 -1.94 -26.72 -9.76
N ASP A 17 -0.87 -25.95 -9.99
CA ASP A 17 -0.42 -24.94 -9.02
C ASP A 17 -1.35 -23.71 -8.97
N GLY A 18 -2.01 -23.37 -10.09
CA GLY A 18 -2.91 -22.21 -10.16
C GLY A 18 -4.12 -22.32 -9.23
N MET A 19 -4.70 -23.51 -9.07
CA MET A 19 -5.90 -23.71 -8.26
C MET A 19 -5.61 -23.60 -6.75
N ALA A 20 -4.43 -24.07 -6.33
CA ALA A 20 -3.97 -23.92 -4.95
C ALA A 20 -3.66 -22.45 -4.60
N ILE A 21 -3.13 -21.69 -5.56
CA ILE A 21 -2.88 -20.25 -5.41
C ILE A 21 -4.21 -19.49 -5.30
N MET A 22 -5.19 -19.79 -6.15
CA MET A 22 -6.51 -19.14 -6.13
C MET A 22 -7.30 -19.40 -4.85
N ASN A 23 -7.22 -20.60 -4.29
CA ASN A 23 -7.88 -20.91 -3.01
C ASN A 23 -7.24 -20.13 -1.84
N ARG A 24 -5.91 -19.99 -1.85
CA ARG A 24 -5.19 -19.17 -0.85
C ARG A 24 -5.55 -17.69 -0.97
N ILE A 25 -5.61 -17.17 -2.21
CA ILE A 25 -6.03 -15.79 -2.48
C ILE A 25 -7.47 -15.56 -1.98
N SER A 26 -8.39 -16.50 -2.24
CA SER A 26 -9.79 -16.39 -1.81
C SER A 26 -9.93 -16.32 -0.28
N ILE A 27 -9.16 -17.12 0.45
CA ILE A 27 -9.14 -17.08 1.93
C ILE A 27 -8.59 -15.73 2.42
N ILE A 28 -7.51 -15.24 1.80
CA ILE A 28 -6.93 -13.93 2.15
C ILE A 28 -7.95 -12.81 1.92
N ILE A 29 -8.66 -12.80 0.79
CA ILE A 29 -9.69 -11.80 0.49
C ILE A 29 -10.80 -11.83 1.54
N ILE A 30 -11.31 -13.00 1.91
CA ILE A 30 -12.37 -13.12 2.91
C ILE A 30 -11.90 -12.57 4.27
N VAL A 31 -10.68 -12.94 4.69
CA VAL A 31 -10.11 -12.43 5.95
C VAL A 31 -9.95 -10.91 5.90
N VAL A 32 -9.44 -10.37 4.79
CA VAL A 32 -9.30 -8.93 4.60
C VAL A 32 -10.68 -8.25 4.65
N VAL A 33 -11.66 -8.71 3.89
CA VAL A 33 -13.00 -8.10 3.87
C VAL A 33 -13.65 -8.10 5.26
N VAL A 34 -13.49 -9.19 6.03
CA VAL A 34 -14.02 -9.29 7.39
C VAL A 34 -13.34 -8.31 8.33
N GLU A 35 -12.00 -8.28 8.35
CA GLU A 35 -11.23 -7.37 9.23
C GLU A 35 -11.43 -5.90 8.85
N VAL A 36 -11.50 -5.60 7.55
CA VAL A 36 -11.82 -4.26 7.04
C VAL A 36 -13.23 -3.83 7.45
N SER A 37 -14.21 -4.72 7.35
CA SER A 37 -15.58 -4.42 7.77
C SER A 37 -15.66 -4.17 9.28
N ALA A 38 -14.90 -4.92 10.08
CA ALA A 38 -14.79 -4.71 11.52
C ALA A 38 -14.15 -3.36 11.84
N ALA A 39 -13.01 -3.04 11.21
CA ALA A 39 -12.32 -1.76 11.39
C ALA A 39 -13.19 -0.56 10.95
N LEU A 40 -13.89 -0.65 9.82
CA LEU A 40 -14.83 0.38 9.37
C LEU A 40 -16.00 0.56 10.35
N THR A 41 -16.46 -0.52 10.99
CA THR A 41 -17.49 -0.45 12.03
C THR A 41 -16.97 0.28 13.27
N GLU A 42 -15.73 0.03 13.69
CA GLU A 42 -15.10 0.75 14.81
C GLU A 42 -14.89 2.24 14.49
N VAL A 43 -14.41 2.56 13.28
CA VAL A 43 -14.24 3.95 12.82
C VAL A 43 -15.59 4.67 12.79
N SER A 44 -16.64 4.02 12.30
CA SER A 44 -18.01 4.56 12.29
C SER A 44 -18.55 4.81 13.71
N ALA A 45 -18.30 3.87 14.63
CA ALA A 45 -18.67 4.02 16.04
C ALA A 45 -17.90 5.17 16.70
N PHE A 46 -16.59 5.28 16.45
CA PHE A 46 -15.76 6.38 16.96
C PHE A 46 -16.22 7.74 16.43
N ALA A 47 -16.45 7.87 15.12
CA ALA A 47 -16.95 9.10 14.50
C ALA A 47 -18.30 9.54 15.08
N SER A 48 -19.20 8.57 15.33
CA SER A 48 -20.49 8.82 15.97
C SER A 48 -20.33 9.34 17.42
N THR A 49 -19.31 8.85 18.14
CA THR A 49 -19.05 9.25 19.53
C THR A 49 -18.45 10.66 19.61
N VAL A 50 -17.54 11.00 18.69
CA VAL A 50 -16.95 12.35 18.58
C VAL A 50 -18.02 13.40 18.27
N HIS A 51 -19.00 13.08 17.43
CA HIS A 51 -20.08 14.02 17.09
C HIS A 51 -21.00 14.33 18.28
N VAL A 52 -21.26 13.34 19.15
CA VAL A 52 -22.08 13.52 20.36
C VAL A 52 -21.33 14.29 21.47
N GLY A 53 -20.00 14.17 21.54
CA GLY A 53 -19.17 14.87 22.54
C GLY A 53 -19.00 16.38 22.30
N SER A 54 -19.17 16.85 21.07
CA SER A 54 -19.00 18.27 20.72
C SER A 54 -20.18 19.16 21.16
N GLY A 55 -21.37 18.56 21.42
CA GLY A 55 -22.58 19.30 21.77
C GLY A 55 -22.81 19.62 23.26
N ARG A 56 -21.89 19.25 24.18
CA ARG A 56 -22.14 19.33 25.64
C ARG A 56 -21.06 19.99 26.50
N ARG A 57 -20.20 20.85 25.94
CA ARG A 57 -19.43 21.77 26.80
C ARG A 57 -20.24 23.04 27.04
N LYS A 58 -21.08 23.00 28.09
CA LYS A 58 -21.58 24.21 28.73
C LYS A 58 -20.38 25.06 29.15
N CYS A 59 -20.30 26.28 28.62
CA CYS A 59 -19.43 27.33 29.14
C CYS A 59 -19.66 27.47 30.65
N VAL A 60 -18.70 27.01 31.45
CA VAL A 60 -18.53 27.48 32.81
C VAL A 60 -17.50 28.60 32.74
N SER A 61 -17.97 29.85 32.70
CA SER A 61 -17.10 31.01 32.79
C SER A 61 -16.57 31.10 34.22
N ILE A 62 -15.33 30.68 34.45
CA ILE A 62 -14.59 31.09 35.64
C ILE A 62 -13.81 32.32 35.24
N VAL A 63 -14.39 33.48 35.56
CA VAL A 63 -13.71 34.76 35.61
C VAL A 63 -12.80 34.72 36.84
N GLU A 64 -11.52 34.41 36.64
CA GLU A 64 -10.50 34.70 37.65
C GLU A 64 -9.53 35.75 37.09
N LYS A 65 -9.73 36.98 37.57
CA LYS A 65 -8.78 38.08 37.41
C LYS A 65 -7.49 37.74 38.15
N ARG A 66 -6.39 37.56 37.43
CA ARG A 66 -5.05 37.88 37.95
C ARG A 66 -4.30 38.76 36.98
N THR A 67 -4.40 40.04 37.28
CA THR A 67 -3.37 41.06 37.10
C THR A 67 -2.04 40.49 37.57
N LEU A 68 -1.00 40.49 36.74
CA LEU A 68 0.36 40.81 37.16
C LEU A 68 1.25 41.11 35.95
N THR A 69 1.75 42.33 35.99
CA THR A 69 2.74 43.00 35.17
C THR A 69 4.13 42.37 35.24
N ASN A 70 4.81 42.21 34.09
CA ASN A 70 6.25 42.51 33.92
C ASN A 70 6.64 42.32 32.44
N ARG A 71 6.89 43.42 31.70
CA ARG A 71 8.23 43.94 31.36
C ARG A 71 9.19 42.90 30.78
N TYR A 72 9.46 42.98 29.48
CA TYR A 72 10.84 42.92 28.93
C TYR A 72 10.94 43.82 27.68
N PRO A 73 12.12 44.43 27.42
CA PRO A 73 12.26 45.55 26.51
C PRO A 73 12.70 45.15 25.10
N SER A 74 12.48 46.09 24.20
CA SER A 74 12.91 46.14 22.81
C SER A 74 14.43 45.99 22.64
N ARG A 75 14.85 45.24 21.60
CA ARG A 75 16.15 45.46 20.95
C ARG A 75 16.03 45.38 19.43
N ARG A 76 16.27 46.54 18.80
CA ARG A 76 16.81 46.76 17.45
C ARG A 76 17.99 45.79 17.17
N GLN A 77 18.40 45.43 15.95
CA GLN A 77 18.57 46.24 14.74
C GLN A 77 18.96 45.35 13.54
N GLN A 78 18.64 45.85 12.35
CA GLN A 78 19.15 45.54 11.01
C GLN A 78 20.57 44.96 10.89
N HIS A 79 20.75 43.98 9.99
CA HIS A 79 21.91 43.93 9.10
C HIS A 79 21.54 43.50 7.66
N GLN A 80 21.85 44.43 6.76
CA GLN A 80 22.14 44.36 5.32
C GLN A 80 23.27 43.34 5.06
N GLN A 81 23.43 42.58 3.97
CA GLN A 81 23.71 42.91 2.56
C GLN A 81 23.78 41.56 1.78
N GLN A 82 23.13 41.42 0.63
CA GLN A 82 23.73 41.34 -0.71
C GLN A 82 25.03 40.50 -0.86
N HIS A 83 24.94 39.40 -1.62
CA HIS A 83 25.96 39.04 -2.61
C HIS A 83 25.34 38.28 -3.78
N LEU A 84 25.45 38.88 -4.97
CA LEU A 84 25.32 38.22 -6.27
C LEU A 84 26.49 37.26 -6.47
N GLN A 85 26.23 36.10 -7.10
CA GLN A 85 27.11 35.56 -8.13
C GLN A 85 26.38 34.56 -9.05
N GLN A 86 26.77 34.65 -10.32
CA GLN A 86 26.21 34.09 -11.54
C GLN A 86 26.49 32.57 -11.73
N PRO A 87 25.83 31.93 -12.72
CA PRO A 87 25.93 30.49 -12.97
C PRO A 87 27.12 30.14 -13.87
N PRO A 88 27.70 28.92 -13.75
CA PRO A 88 28.44 28.31 -14.84
C PRO A 88 27.58 27.34 -15.66
N THR A 89 27.86 27.43 -16.96
CA THR A 89 27.46 26.66 -18.14
C THR A 89 27.68 25.13 -18.07
N PRO A 90 27.06 24.35 -18.99
CA PRO A 90 26.97 22.90 -18.92
C PRO A 90 28.23 22.21 -19.46
N SER A 91 28.74 21.24 -18.70
CA SER A 91 29.77 20.30 -19.15
C SER A 91 29.14 18.99 -19.63
N SER A 92 29.27 18.78 -20.94
CA SER A 92 29.65 17.55 -21.64
C SER A 92 29.11 16.19 -21.17
N LEU A 93 28.41 15.56 -22.11
CA LEU A 93 28.14 14.13 -22.25
C LEU A 93 29.27 13.23 -21.71
N SER A 94 28.89 12.30 -20.84
CA SER A 94 29.58 11.03 -20.64
C SER A 94 28.60 9.89 -20.96
N SER A 95 29.07 8.99 -21.82
CA SER A 95 28.37 7.83 -22.33
C SER A 95 27.91 6.88 -21.22
N PRO A 96 26.72 6.26 -21.30
CA PRO A 96 26.34 5.23 -20.36
C PRO A 96 27.19 3.98 -20.58
N SER A 97 27.94 3.62 -19.55
CA SER A 97 28.56 2.31 -19.37
C SER A 97 27.49 1.23 -19.42
N SER A 98 27.65 0.30 -20.36
CA SER A 98 26.87 -0.93 -20.46
C SER A 98 27.03 -1.78 -19.21
N PHE A 99 26.04 -1.74 -18.32
CA PHE A 99 25.91 -2.71 -17.23
C PHE A 99 25.44 -4.04 -17.81
N SER A 100 26.36 -4.99 -17.93
CA SER A 100 26.05 -6.39 -18.22
C SER A 100 25.60 -7.06 -16.93
N PHE A 101 24.28 -7.17 -16.73
CA PHE A 101 23.71 -8.03 -15.70
C PHE A 101 23.61 -9.44 -16.25
N SER A 102 24.44 -10.34 -15.72
CA SER A 102 24.22 -11.79 -15.87
C SER A 102 23.04 -12.17 -14.99
N PRO A 103 21.92 -12.69 -15.54
CA PRO A 103 20.80 -13.13 -14.73
C PRO A 103 21.24 -14.32 -13.85
N ILE A 104 20.95 -14.22 -12.55
CA ILE A 104 21.10 -15.31 -11.60
C ILE A 104 20.11 -16.41 -12.01
N ARG A 105 20.64 -17.52 -12.53
CA ARG A 105 19.88 -18.70 -12.90
C ARG A 105 19.56 -19.49 -11.63
N ILE A 106 18.39 -19.22 -11.03
CA ILE A 106 17.84 -20.06 -9.96
C ILE A 106 17.47 -21.40 -10.59
N GLY A 107 18.22 -22.45 -10.27
CA GLY A 107 17.98 -23.79 -10.77
C GLY A 107 16.65 -24.36 -10.25
N PRO A 108 15.96 -25.22 -11.03
CA PRO A 108 14.74 -25.85 -10.56
C PRO A 108 15.05 -26.82 -9.42
N LEU A 109 14.41 -26.62 -8.27
CA LEU A 109 14.29 -27.62 -7.22
C LEU A 109 13.45 -28.78 -7.75
N SER A 110 14.12 -29.80 -8.28
CA SER A 110 13.49 -31.05 -8.72
C SER A 110 13.10 -31.88 -7.50
N LEU A 111 11.83 -31.79 -7.10
CA LEU A 111 11.19 -32.73 -6.19
C LEU A 111 10.55 -33.83 -7.05
N SER A 112 11.29 -34.92 -7.24
CA SER A 112 10.82 -36.13 -7.91
C SER A 112 9.81 -36.85 -7.02
N ILE A 113 8.53 -36.46 -7.11
CA ILE A 113 7.41 -37.25 -6.59
C ILE A 113 6.92 -38.11 -7.74
N GLN A 114 7.36 -39.35 -7.73
CA GLN A 114 6.92 -40.39 -8.64
C GLN A 114 5.67 -41.02 -8.02
N ASN A 115 4.48 -40.60 -8.47
CA ASN A 115 3.24 -41.32 -8.19
C ASN A 115 2.44 -41.53 -9.47
N GLN A 116 2.24 -42.81 -9.71
CA GLN A 116 1.52 -43.48 -10.77
C GLN A 116 0.05 -43.61 -10.32
N HIS A 117 -0.94 -43.12 -11.07
CA HIS A 117 -2.16 -43.88 -11.40
C HIS A 117 -3.12 -43.09 -12.30
N ASP A 118 -3.83 -43.85 -13.13
CA ASP A 118 -4.75 -43.46 -14.18
C ASP A 118 -6.05 -42.82 -13.64
N ASP A 119 -6.32 -41.55 -13.93
CA ASP A 119 -7.63 -40.89 -13.74
C ASP A 119 -7.77 -39.62 -14.64
N ASP A 120 -7.67 -39.78 -15.97
CA ASP A 120 -7.56 -38.66 -16.93
C ASP A 120 -8.90 -38.05 -17.43
N ALA A 121 -10.05 -38.41 -16.83
CA ALA A 121 -11.37 -37.95 -17.34
C ALA A 121 -12.06 -36.87 -16.48
N GLU A 122 -11.72 -36.71 -15.21
CA GLU A 122 -12.51 -35.86 -14.29
C GLU A 122 -11.99 -34.41 -14.15
N THR A 123 -10.70 -34.17 -14.44
CA THR A 123 -10.05 -32.87 -14.21
C THR A 123 -10.43 -31.78 -15.22
N LYS A 124 -10.89 -32.13 -16.43
CA LYS A 124 -11.30 -31.13 -17.45
C LYS A 124 -12.62 -30.42 -17.14
N SER A 125 -13.48 -31.04 -16.32
CA SER A 125 -14.78 -30.47 -15.93
C SER A 125 -14.62 -29.30 -14.95
N SER A 126 -13.71 -29.42 -13.97
CA SER A 126 -13.56 -28.46 -12.88
C SER A 126 -12.99 -27.10 -13.33
N THR A 127 -11.93 -27.10 -14.15
CA THR A 127 -11.27 -25.87 -14.65
C THR A 127 -12.19 -25.02 -15.53
N THR A 128 -13.10 -25.66 -16.27
CA THR A 128 -14.08 -24.95 -17.11
C THR A 128 -15.08 -24.17 -16.24
N ASN A 129 -15.50 -24.75 -15.11
CA ASN A 129 -16.47 -24.11 -14.21
C ASN A 129 -15.89 -22.93 -13.44
N SER A 130 -14.63 -22.97 -13.01
CA SER A 130 -13.99 -21.86 -12.28
C SER A 130 -13.80 -20.63 -13.15
N ASN A 131 -13.37 -20.81 -14.40
CA ASN A 131 -13.17 -19.70 -15.33
C ASN A 131 -14.49 -19.00 -15.64
N ASN A 132 -15.57 -19.77 -15.82
CA ASN A 132 -16.92 -19.23 -15.98
C ASN A 132 -17.39 -18.41 -14.77
N ALA A 133 -16.94 -18.72 -13.55
CA ALA A 133 -17.32 -17.97 -12.35
C ALA A 133 -16.58 -16.63 -12.26
N LEU A 134 -15.26 -16.62 -12.51
CA LEU A 134 -14.45 -15.40 -12.50
C LEU A 134 -14.87 -14.44 -13.60
N GLU A 135 -15.17 -14.96 -14.79
CA GLU A 135 -15.68 -14.17 -15.91
C GLU A 135 -17.01 -13.48 -15.54
N ARG A 136 -17.96 -14.21 -14.94
CA ARG A 136 -19.22 -13.61 -14.45
C ARG A 136 -19.01 -12.53 -13.41
N ILE A 137 -18.09 -12.73 -12.47
CA ILE A 137 -17.76 -11.72 -11.46
C ILE A 137 -17.18 -10.48 -12.14
N ALA A 138 -16.22 -10.67 -13.05
CA ALA A 138 -15.59 -9.58 -13.77
C ALA A 138 -16.59 -8.80 -14.64
N ASP A 139 -17.47 -9.50 -15.37
CA ASP A 139 -18.52 -8.87 -16.18
C ASP A 139 -19.53 -8.10 -15.32
N THR A 140 -19.93 -8.66 -14.17
CA THR A 140 -20.82 -7.95 -13.22
C THR A 140 -20.16 -6.65 -12.70
N LEU A 141 -18.86 -6.69 -12.44
CA LEU A 141 -18.10 -5.52 -12.00
C LEU A 141 -17.93 -4.49 -13.12
N ASP A 142 -17.77 -4.93 -14.36
CA ASP A 142 -17.77 -4.04 -15.53
C ASP A 142 -19.12 -3.36 -15.72
N ASP A 143 -20.21 -4.12 -15.70
CA ASP A 143 -21.56 -3.57 -15.85
C ASP A 143 -21.85 -2.51 -14.77
N TRP A 144 -21.40 -2.75 -13.54
CA TRP A 144 -21.58 -1.81 -12.43
C TRP A 144 -20.67 -0.58 -12.54
N SER A 145 -19.43 -0.74 -12.98
CA SER A 145 -18.43 0.32 -13.05
C SER A 145 -18.36 1.05 -14.40
N GLY A 146 -19.14 0.62 -15.39
CA GLY A 146 -18.98 1.06 -16.78
C GLY A 146 -17.66 0.60 -17.40
N GLY A 147 -17.13 -0.54 -16.96
CA GLY A 147 -15.85 -1.12 -17.38
C GLY A 147 -14.62 -0.52 -16.69
N TRP A 148 -14.77 0.59 -15.98
CA TRP A 148 -13.64 1.33 -15.44
C TRP A 148 -12.90 0.58 -14.32
N ALA A 149 -13.63 -0.14 -13.46
CA ALA A 149 -13.02 -0.75 -12.26
C ALA A 149 -12.15 -1.97 -12.57
N THR A 150 -12.29 -2.59 -13.75
CA THR A 150 -11.52 -3.78 -14.11
C THR A 150 -10.64 -3.60 -15.35
N THR A 151 -10.67 -2.42 -15.97
CA THR A 151 -9.76 -2.08 -17.06
C THR A 151 -8.36 -1.80 -16.50
N TYR A 152 -7.35 -2.45 -17.09
CA TYR A 152 -5.95 -2.21 -16.79
C TYR A 152 -5.14 -1.91 -18.05
N ALA A 153 -4.00 -1.24 -17.88
CA ALA A 153 -3.11 -0.91 -18.98
C ALA A 153 -2.51 -2.17 -19.61
N ASP A 154 -2.46 -2.21 -20.94
CA ASP A 154 -1.68 -3.20 -21.69
C ASP A 154 -0.20 -2.87 -21.55
N LEU A 155 0.58 -3.81 -21.00
CA LEU A 155 2.02 -3.64 -20.78
C LEU A 155 2.88 -4.26 -21.87
N THR A 156 2.30 -4.79 -22.94
CA THR A 156 3.09 -5.37 -24.03
C THR A 156 4.03 -4.31 -24.64
N PRO A 157 5.28 -4.70 -24.99
CA PRO A 157 5.88 -6.04 -24.95
C PRO A 157 6.57 -6.41 -23.62
N GLU A 158 6.41 -5.61 -22.55
CA GLU A 158 7.06 -5.87 -21.26
C GLU A 158 6.49 -7.11 -20.58
N SER A 159 7.33 -7.79 -19.79
CA SER A 159 6.96 -8.99 -19.01
C SER A 159 7.69 -9.03 -17.67
N SER A 160 7.39 -10.00 -16.80
CA SER A 160 8.08 -10.14 -15.50
C SER A 160 9.58 -10.44 -15.63
N ALA A 161 10.04 -10.86 -16.81
CA ALA A 161 11.45 -11.13 -17.09
C ALA A 161 12.21 -9.92 -17.67
N THR A 162 11.49 -8.89 -18.15
CA THR A 162 12.11 -7.68 -18.69
C THR A 162 12.67 -6.80 -17.57
N PRO A 163 13.74 -6.02 -17.81
CA PRO A 163 14.26 -5.10 -16.80
C PRO A 163 13.19 -4.12 -16.31
N LEU A 164 12.35 -3.60 -17.20
CA LEU A 164 11.31 -2.65 -16.84
C LEU A 164 10.21 -3.30 -15.99
N GLY A 165 9.77 -4.52 -16.35
CA GLY A 165 8.84 -5.29 -15.54
C GLY A 165 9.38 -5.66 -14.16
N ILE A 166 10.68 -6.04 -14.05
CA ILE A 166 11.33 -6.31 -12.76
C ILE A 166 11.32 -5.06 -11.88
N TRP A 167 11.70 -3.90 -12.43
CA TRP A 167 11.66 -2.64 -11.70
C TRP A 167 10.25 -2.28 -11.25
N PHE A 168 9.27 -2.47 -12.13
CA PHE A 168 7.86 -2.24 -11.81
C PHE A 168 7.41 -3.07 -10.61
N LEU A 169 7.66 -4.39 -10.65
CA LEU A 169 7.33 -5.31 -9.57
C LEU A 169 8.07 -4.97 -8.27
N ALA A 170 9.34 -4.56 -8.36
CA ALA A 170 10.15 -4.20 -7.20
C ALA A 170 9.59 -2.98 -6.44
N THR A 171 8.82 -2.10 -7.08
CA THR A 171 8.22 -0.95 -6.38
C THR A 171 7.26 -1.36 -5.25
N ASN A 172 6.63 -2.54 -5.34
CA ASN A 172 5.74 -3.08 -4.32
C ASN A 172 6.47 -3.35 -2.99
N ILE A 173 7.78 -3.62 -3.03
CA ILE A 173 8.62 -3.80 -1.83
C ILE A 173 8.57 -2.57 -0.93
N ALA A 174 8.31 -1.38 -1.48
CA ALA A 174 8.14 -0.16 -0.70
C ALA A 174 7.02 -0.30 0.35
N TYR A 175 5.91 -0.93 0.01
CA TYR A 175 4.80 -1.16 0.95
C TYR A 175 5.20 -2.10 2.09
N SER A 176 5.86 -3.23 1.78
CA SER A 176 6.39 -4.12 2.84
C SER A 176 7.48 -3.46 3.67
N ALA A 177 8.37 -2.66 3.08
CA ALA A 177 9.36 -1.93 3.84
C ALA A 177 8.70 -0.94 4.81
N ALA A 178 7.68 -0.20 4.34
CA ALA A 178 6.91 0.73 5.16
C ALA A 178 6.15 0.01 6.29
N GLY A 179 5.45 -1.10 5.96
CA GLY A 179 4.71 -1.93 6.91
C GLY A 179 5.62 -2.51 8.00
N TYR A 180 6.72 -3.15 7.60
CA TYR A 180 7.71 -3.69 8.52
C TYR A 180 8.34 -2.64 9.43
N VAL A 181 8.76 -1.50 8.90
CA VAL A 181 9.37 -0.43 9.70
C VAL A 181 8.33 0.11 10.69
N LEU A 182 7.10 0.37 10.26
CA LEU A 182 6.02 0.81 11.15
C LEU A 182 5.75 -0.22 12.25
N TRP A 183 5.62 -1.50 11.90
CA TRP A 183 5.46 -2.60 12.85
C TRP A 183 6.58 -2.65 13.90
N SER A 184 7.84 -2.52 13.45
CA SER A 184 9.02 -2.55 14.33
C SER A 184 9.07 -1.35 15.29
N SER A 185 8.58 -0.19 14.84
CA SER A 185 8.50 1.03 15.66
C SER A 185 7.44 0.90 16.76
N ILE A 186 6.31 0.24 16.47
CA ILE A 186 5.25 -0.06 17.43
C ILE A 186 5.77 -1.01 18.51
N GLY A 187 6.44 -2.10 18.11
CA GLY A 187 6.96 -3.11 19.03
C GLY A 187 8.01 -2.59 20.00
N SER A 188 8.88 -1.68 19.53
CA SER A 188 9.95 -1.08 20.35
C SER A 188 9.39 -0.23 21.49
N SER A 189 8.28 0.48 21.26
CA SER A 189 7.63 1.33 22.25
C SER A 189 6.85 0.55 23.32
N SER A 190 6.41 -0.68 23.00
CA SER A 190 5.66 -1.54 23.93
C SER A 190 6.53 -2.16 25.04
N LEU A 191 7.85 -2.23 24.88
CA LEU A 191 8.77 -2.85 25.85
C LEU A 191 9.20 -1.89 26.98
N ALA A 192 8.99 -0.59 26.81
CA ALA A 192 9.51 0.43 27.74
C ALA A 192 8.60 0.67 28.96
N ASP A 193 7.30 0.34 28.90
CA ASP A 193 6.39 0.49 30.03
C ASP A 193 5.32 -0.61 30.02
N SER A 194 5.60 -1.71 30.70
CA SER A 194 4.73 -2.90 30.80
C SER A 194 3.40 -2.66 31.54
N SER A 195 3.09 -1.41 31.92
CA SER A 195 1.99 -1.10 32.82
C SER A 195 0.83 -0.29 32.22
N THR A 196 0.94 0.36 31.04
CA THR A 196 -0.19 1.24 30.62
C THR A 196 -0.43 1.55 29.14
N SER A 197 0.40 1.18 28.17
CA SER A 197 0.15 1.54 26.77
C SER A 197 0.01 0.32 25.87
N SER A 198 -1.24 -0.10 25.63
CA SER A 198 -1.55 -1.00 24.52
C SER A 198 -1.27 -0.25 23.21
N PRO A 199 -0.58 -0.86 22.23
CA PRO A 199 -0.43 -0.26 20.90
C PRO A 199 -1.81 0.09 20.34
N THR A 200 -1.92 1.21 19.64
CA THR A 200 -3.20 1.55 19.02
C THR A 200 -3.52 0.52 17.94
N THR A 201 -4.69 -0.10 18.01
CA THR A 201 -5.16 -1.10 17.04
C THR A 201 -5.04 -0.57 15.61
N THR A 202 -5.22 0.75 15.43
CA THR A 202 -5.18 1.43 14.14
C THR A 202 -3.80 1.44 13.47
N SER A 203 -2.70 1.73 14.21
CA SER A 203 -1.36 1.74 13.62
C SER A 203 -0.89 0.33 13.26
N LEU A 204 -1.26 -0.66 14.07
CA LEU A 204 -0.98 -2.07 13.79
C LEU A 204 -1.72 -2.54 12.53
N LEU A 205 -3.01 -2.17 12.42
CA LEU A 205 -3.82 -2.45 11.25
C LEU A 205 -3.24 -1.78 10.01
N LEU A 206 -2.81 -0.52 10.09
CA LEU A 206 -2.17 0.17 8.96
C LEU A 206 -0.88 -0.53 8.52
N ALA A 207 -0.03 -0.96 9.45
CA ALA A 207 1.17 -1.72 9.14
C ALA A 207 0.85 -3.04 8.42
N ALA A 208 -0.16 -3.78 8.90
CA ALA A 208 -0.62 -5.01 8.27
C ALA A 208 -1.22 -4.77 6.88
N LEU A 209 -1.98 -3.69 6.71
CA LEU A 209 -2.56 -3.32 5.43
C LEU A 209 -1.51 -2.93 4.39
N LEU A 210 -0.41 -2.29 4.80
CA LEU A 210 0.72 -2.02 3.90
C LEU A 210 1.38 -3.34 3.43
N GLU A 211 1.59 -4.32 4.30
CA GLU A 211 2.08 -5.64 3.87
C GLU A 211 1.11 -6.34 2.91
N LEU A 212 -0.19 -6.28 3.21
CA LEU A 212 -1.22 -6.84 2.33
C LEU A 212 -1.28 -6.12 0.98
N ALA A 213 -1.11 -4.79 0.96
CA ALA A 213 -1.04 -3.99 -0.26
C ALA A 213 0.15 -4.40 -1.11
N SER A 214 1.32 -4.65 -0.50
CA SER A 214 2.50 -5.19 -1.18
C SER A 214 2.18 -6.50 -1.92
N VAL A 215 1.54 -7.47 -1.22
CA VAL A 215 1.21 -8.78 -1.80
C VAL A 215 0.16 -8.69 -2.89
N ALA A 216 -0.92 -7.94 -2.65
CA ALA A 216 -2.03 -7.81 -3.59
C ALA A 216 -1.61 -7.07 -4.85
N SER A 217 -0.93 -5.93 -4.70
CA SER A 217 -0.44 -5.12 -5.81
C SER A 217 0.62 -5.86 -6.62
N PHE A 218 1.55 -6.57 -5.95
CA PHE A 218 2.51 -7.44 -6.64
C PHE A 218 1.80 -8.53 -7.46
N SER A 219 0.78 -9.19 -6.89
CA SER A 219 0.03 -10.24 -7.58
C SER A 219 -0.70 -9.70 -8.81
N TYR A 220 -1.33 -8.53 -8.69
CA TYR A 220 -1.99 -7.86 -9.80
C TYR A 220 -0.98 -7.51 -10.90
N HIS A 221 0.10 -6.80 -10.57
CA HIS A 221 1.08 -6.36 -11.57
C HIS A 221 1.87 -7.50 -12.20
N TYR A 222 2.12 -8.57 -11.46
CA TYR A 222 2.69 -9.79 -12.02
C TYR A 222 1.74 -10.42 -13.04
N GLY A 223 0.45 -10.57 -12.67
CA GLY A 223 -0.58 -11.03 -13.60
C GLY A 223 -0.71 -10.13 -14.83
N GLN A 224 -0.67 -8.80 -14.63
CA GLN A 224 -0.73 -7.80 -15.68
C GLN A 224 0.43 -7.93 -16.69
N LEU A 225 1.65 -8.16 -16.21
CA LEU A 225 2.84 -8.36 -17.04
C LEU A 225 2.84 -9.69 -17.80
N GLU A 226 2.21 -10.73 -17.26
CA GLU A 226 2.15 -12.05 -17.89
C GLU A 226 0.89 -12.25 -18.75
N ALA A 227 -0.07 -11.34 -18.66
CA ALA A 227 -1.31 -11.40 -19.42
C ALA A 227 -1.03 -11.23 -20.92
N THR A 228 -1.59 -12.14 -21.70
CA THR A 228 -1.55 -12.05 -23.18
C THR A 228 -2.71 -11.22 -23.75
N SER A 229 -3.64 -10.81 -22.89
CA SER A 229 -4.83 -10.05 -23.24
C SER A 229 -5.17 -9.08 -22.10
N PRO A 230 -5.62 -7.85 -22.39
CA PRO A 230 -6.10 -6.90 -21.39
C PRO A 230 -7.46 -7.27 -20.79
N LYS A 231 -8.04 -8.42 -21.18
CA LYS A 231 -9.33 -8.92 -20.70
C LYS A 231 -9.22 -10.22 -19.90
N ASP A 232 -8.03 -10.55 -19.38
CA ASP A 232 -7.86 -11.77 -18.59
C ASP A 232 -8.70 -11.68 -17.30
N PRO A 233 -9.71 -12.55 -17.11
CA PRO A 233 -10.61 -12.48 -15.96
C PRO A 233 -9.87 -12.67 -14.62
N THR A 234 -8.75 -13.39 -14.62
CA THR A 234 -7.93 -13.59 -13.42
C THR A 234 -7.30 -12.28 -12.99
N VAL A 235 -6.68 -11.55 -13.92
CA VAL A 235 -6.02 -10.26 -13.64
C VAL A 235 -7.05 -9.24 -13.17
N ARG A 236 -8.23 -9.22 -13.81
CA ARG A 236 -9.35 -8.34 -13.44
C ARG A 236 -9.82 -8.56 -12.00
N VAL A 237 -9.94 -9.82 -11.57
CA VAL A 237 -10.31 -10.13 -10.17
C VAL A 237 -9.20 -9.74 -9.19
N VAL A 238 -7.94 -10.01 -9.52
CA VAL A 238 -6.81 -9.63 -8.63
C VAL A 238 -6.68 -8.09 -8.53
N LEU A 239 -6.96 -7.35 -9.60
CA LEU A 239 -7.02 -5.89 -9.59
C LEU A 239 -8.07 -5.36 -8.59
N VAL A 240 -9.24 -5.97 -8.55
CA VAL A 240 -10.31 -5.57 -7.61
C VAL A 240 -9.87 -5.78 -6.16
N VAL A 241 -9.16 -6.88 -5.89
CA VAL A 241 -8.60 -7.17 -4.56
C VAL A 241 -7.55 -6.14 -4.17
N ASP A 242 -6.65 -5.79 -5.11
CA ASP A 242 -5.67 -4.73 -4.91
C ASP A 242 -6.35 -3.39 -4.57
N TYR A 243 -7.37 -3.00 -5.33
CA TYR A 243 -8.15 -1.79 -5.05
C TYR A 243 -8.82 -1.79 -3.67
N LEU A 244 -9.41 -2.92 -3.25
CA LEU A 244 -10.02 -3.02 -1.92
C LEU A 244 -8.99 -2.82 -0.81
N ILE A 245 -7.81 -3.41 -0.93
CA ILE A 245 -6.75 -3.29 0.07
C ILE A 245 -6.14 -1.89 0.05
N ALA A 246 -5.88 -1.32 -1.13
CA ALA A 246 -5.36 0.03 -1.28
C ALA A 246 -6.34 1.07 -0.71
N TRP A 247 -7.62 0.97 -1.04
CA TRP A 247 -8.65 1.88 -0.53
C TRP A 247 -8.80 1.76 0.99
N THR A 248 -8.78 0.55 1.52
CA THR A 248 -8.79 0.33 2.97
C THR A 248 -7.60 0.99 3.63
N SER A 249 -6.39 0.78 3.10
CA SER A 249 -5.15 1.39 3.62
C SER A 249 -5.27 2.91 3.68
N ILE A 250 -5.84 3.53 2.63
CA ILE A 250 -6.10 4.97 2.57
C ILE A 250 -7.09 5.40 3.64
N VAL A 251 -8.21 4.69 3.81
CA VAL A 251 -9.23 5.03 4.82
C VAL A 251 -8.67 4.89 6.23
N VAL A 252 -7.93 3.82 6.52
CA VAL A 252 -7.30 3.63 7.84
C VAL A 252 -6.23 4.69 8.07
N GLY A 253 -5.38 5.00 7.09
CA GLY A 253 -4.40 6.10 7.18
C GLY A 253 -5.07 7.45 7.43
N LEU A 254 -6.18 7.73 6.75
CA LEU A 254 -6.98 8.94 6.99
C LEU A 254 -7.59 8.94 8.39
N SER A 255 -8.02 7.80 8.91
CA SER A 255 -8.52 7.69 10.29
C SER A 255 -7.42 7.98 11.32
N CYS A 256 -6.18 7.49 11.11
CA CYS A 256 -5.01 7.86 11.91
C CYS A 256 -4.79 9.38 11.89
N PHE A 257 -4.91 9.99 10.70
CA PHE A 257 -4.76 11.43 10.55
C PHE A 257 -5.81 12.21 11.35
N LEU A 258 -7.08 11.86 11.22
CA LEU A 258 -8.18 12.58 11.85
C LEU A 258 -8.28 12.31 13.35
N GLY A 259 -7.98 11.10 13.80
CA GLY A 259 -7.99 10.73 15.23
C GLY A 259 -6.98 11.50 16.06
N GLY A 260 -5.78 11.73 15.50
CA GLY A 260 -4.70 12.50 16.15
C GLY A 260 -4.99 13.99 16.33
N GLN A 261 -5.90 14.59 15.54
CA GLN A 261 -6.20 16.02 15.62
C GLN A 261 -6.96 16.44 16.88
N SER A 262 -7.54 15.49 17.61
CA SER A 262 -8.35 15.79 18.80
C SER A 262 -7.54 16.31 19.99
N THR A 263 -6.23 16.03 20.03
CA THR A 263 -5.35 16.38 21.17
C THR A 263 -4.19 17.30 20.78
N THR A 264 -3.68 17.23 19.55
CA THR A 264 -2.68 18.16 19.03
C THR A 264 -3.08 18.65 17.64
N PRO A 265 -3.27 19.96 17.43
CA PRO A 265 -3.60 20.48 16.13
C PRO A 265 -2.40 20.27 15.19
N LEU A 266 -2.56 19.33 14.26
CA LEU A 266 -1.85 19.29 12.99
C LEU A 266 -0.32 19.06 13.06
N MET A 267 0.12 17.91 13.59
CA MET A 267 1.52 17.50 13.44
C MET A 267 1.70 16.20 12.63
N ILE A 268 0.97 16.06 11.51
CA ILE A 268 1.55 15.24 10.44
C ILE A 268 2.72 16.03 9.86
N PRO A 269 3.94 15.45 9.83
CA PRO A 269 5.08 16.12 9.23
C PRO A 269 4.76 16.55 7.79
N LEU A 270 5.23 17.74 7.40
CA LEU A 270 4.96 18.31 6.07
C LEU A 270 5.34 17.33 4.95
N GLU A 271 6.38 16.52 5.16
CA GLU A 271 6.78 15.48 4.22
C GLU A 271 5.68 14.43 3.95
N GLY A 272 4.85 14.06 4.93
CA GLY A 272 3.77 13.10 4.75
C GLY A 272 2.67 13.63 3.84
N TRP A 273 2.36 14.93 3.97
CA TRP A 273 1.43 15.62 3.08
C TRP A 273 1.95 15.71 1.64
N ILE A 274 3.21 16.12 1.49
CA ILE A 274 3.85 16.21 0.18
C ILE A 274 3.85 14.83 -0.49
N ALA A 275 4.22 13.77 0.24
CA ALA A 275 4.21 12.41 -0.27
C ALA A 275 2.82 11.97 -0.73
N CYS A 276 1.78 12.23 0.07
CA CYS A 276 0.39 11.89 -0.29
C CYS A 276 -0.06 12.63 -1.56
N VAL A 277 0.16 13.94 -1.65
CA VAL A 277 -0.22 14.73 -2.84
C VAL A 277 0.54 14.25 -4.08
N MET A 278 1.86 14.07 -3.96
CA MET A 278 2.69 13.61 -5.08
C MET A 278 2.31 12.19 -5.52
N SER A 279 1.98 11.32 -4.57
CA SER A 279 1.48 9.97 -4.83
C SER A 279 0.18 10.08 -5.66
N LEU A 280 -0.83 10.81 -5.20
CA LEU A 280 -2.10 10.98 -5.94
C LEU A 280 -1.91 11.58 -7.34
N VAL A 281 -0.98 12.54 -7.50
CA VAL A 281 -0.62 13.08 -8.81
C VAL A 281 -0.03 11.98 -9.71
N CYS A 282 0.88 11.16 -9.19
CA CYS A 282 1.46 10.03 -9.94
C CYS A 282 0.40 9.00 -10.34
N LEU A 283 -0.56 8.68 -9.45
CA LEU A 283 -1.69 7.81 -9.77
C LEU A 283 -2.56 8.40 -10.87
N ALA A 284 -2.95 9.67 -10.73
CA ALA A 284 -3.78 10.37 -11.72
C ALA A 284 -3.11 10.42 -13.10
N ILE A 285 -1.80 10.68 -13.13
CA ILE A 285 -1.01 10.62 -14.36
C ILE A 285 -1.03 9.19 -14.90
N SER A 286 -0.78 8.16 -14.08
CA SER A 286 -0.74 6.76 -14.53
C SER A 286 -2.05 6.29 -15.20
N TRP A 287 -3.19 6.91 -14.87
CA TRP A 287 -4.50 6.57 -15.43
C TRP A 287 -4.69 6.93 -16.91
N VAL A 288 -3.89 7.85 -17.46
CA VAL A 288 -4.17 8.51 -18.75
C VAL A 288 -3.40 7.87 -19.92
N TRP A 289 -2.65 6.79 -19.69
CA TRP A 289 -1.70 6.31 -20.69
C TRP A 289 -2.05 4.96 -21.30
N ASP A 290 -2.13 4.94 -22.62
CA ASP A 290 -1.98 3.73 -23.44
C ASP A 290 -0.50 3.32 -23.60
N ALA A 291 0.43 4.15 -23.12
CA ALA A 291 1.87 3.92 -23.23
C ALA A 291 2.42 3.20 -21.99
N THR A 292 3.03 2.03 -22.21
CA THR A 292 3.58 1.15 -21.18
C THR A 292 4.59 1.83 -20.25
N THR A 293 5.61 2.49 -20.78
CA THR A 293 6.70 3.03 -19.96
C THR A 293 6.27 4.16 -19.03
N PRO A 294 5.53 5.19 -19.48
CA PRO A 294 4.97 6.20 -18.58
C PRO A 294 4.10 5.59 -17.48
N TYR A 295 3.22 4.64 -17.82
CA TYR A 295 2.40 3.95 -16.83
C TYR A 295 3.26 3.30 -15.75
N ILE A 296 4.23 2.46 -16.13
CA ILE A 296 5.11 1.75 -15.19
C ILE A 296 5.85 2.72 -14.25
N VAL A 297 6.38 3.81 -14.80
CA VAL A 297 7.15 4.79 -14.02
C VAL A 297 6.26 5.54 -13.04
N PHE A 298 5.15 6.12 -13.49
CA PHE A 298 4.28 6.91 -12.62
C PHE A 298 3.52 6.03 -11.63
N HIS A 299 3.08 4.85 -12.03
CA HIS A 299 2.41 3.91 -11.13
C HIS A 299 3.39 3.36 -10.07
N GLY A 300 4.63 3.06 -10.46
CA GLY A 300 5.68 2.71 -9.50
C GLY A 300 5.99 3.83 -8.50
N LEU A 301 5.98 5.09 -8.94
CA LEU A 301 6.12 6.25 -8.04
C LEU A 301 4.92 6.41 -7.11
N TRP A 302 3.70 6.11 -7.57
CA TRP A 302 2.50 6.04 -6.71
C TRP A 302 2.75 5.08 -5.53
N HIS A 303 3.29 3.88 -5.78
CA HIS A 303 3.61 2.91 -4.72
C HIS A 303 4.62 3.43 -3.72
N ILE A 304 5.76 3.94 -4.19
CA ILE A 304 6.85 4.39 -3.32
C ILE A 304 6.39 5.55 -2.45
N LEU A 305 5.74 6.55 -3.05
CA LEU A 305 5.26 7.73 -2.34
C LEU A 305 4.07 7.41 -1.43
N GLY A 306 3.19 6.51 -1.85
CA GLY A 306 2.03 6.06 -1.08
C GLY A 306 2.46 5.26 0.16
N ALA A 307 3.39 4.32 0.00
CA ALA A 307 4.00 3.58 1.10
C ALA A 307 4.69 4.52 2.10
N TYR A 308 5.47 5.47 1.60
CA TYR A 308 6.14 6.46 2.44
C TYR A 308 5.15 7.36 3.18
N ALA A 309 4.08 7.81 2.53
CA ALA A 309 3.02 8.57 3.18
C ALA A 309 2.35 7.75 4.29
N GLY A 310 1.97 6.50 4.02
CA GLY A 310 1.40 5.59 5.01
C GLY A 310 2.31 5.39 6.23
N TYR A 311 3.61 5.20 6.01
CA TYR A 311 4.62 5.12 7.07
C TYR A 311 4.68 6.39 7.93
N VAL A 312 4.81 7.57 7.30
CA VAL A 312 4.90 8.85 8.03
C VAL A 312 3.63 9.13 8.83
N ILE A 313 2.46 8.86 8.25
CA ILE A 313 1.17 9.03 8.92
C ILE A 313 1.06 8.10 10.14
N GLY A 314 1.39 6.82 9.97
CA GLY A 314 1.36 5.83 11.06
C GLY A 314 2.30 6.20 12.20
N LEU A 315 3.54 6.58 11.88
CA LEU A 315 4.52 6.97 12.88
C LEU A 315 4.11 8.25 13.64
N ALA A 316 3.56 9.24 12.94
CA ALA A 316 3.07 10.47 13.56
C ALA A 316 1.89 10.20 14.52
N HIS A 317 0.98 9.30 14.13
CA HIS A 317 -0.14 8.88 14.96
C HIS A 317 0.31 8.23 16.27
N ASP A 318 1.27 7.30 16.21
CA ASP A 318 1.81 6.65 17.42
C ASP A 318 2.52 7.65 18.34
N ASN A 319 3.35 8.52 17.78
CA ASN A 319 4.06 9.54 18.57
C ASN A 319 3.11 10.49 19.31
N ALA A 320 2.02 10.93 18.64
CA ALA A 320 1.01 11.78 19.26
C ALA A 320 0.27 11.07 20.40
N TYR A 321 0.00 9.78 20.25
CA TYR A 321 -0.62 8.95 21.27
C TYR A 321 0.26 8.81 22.52
N PHE A 322 1.56 8.56 22.34
CA PHE A 322 2.52 8.49 23.45
C PHE A 322 2.63 9.82 24.20
N ALA A 323 2.79 10.94 23.49
CA ALA A 323 2.90 12.26 24.12
C ALA A 323 1.69 12.62 24.99
N THR A 324 0.48 12.30 24.52
CA THR A 324 -0.78 12.52 25.25
C THR A 324 -0.87 11.68 26.52
N THR A 325 -0.43 10.41 26.44
CA THR A 325 -0.45 9.47 27.57
C THR A 325 0.52 9.91 28.66
N THR A 326 1.76 10.27 28.31
CA THR A 326 2.76 10.74 29.28
C THR A 326 2.31 12.00 30.03
N ALA A 327 1.75 12.99 29.32
CA ALA A 327 1.25 14.22 29.93
C ALA A 327 0.12 13.96 30.95
N THR A 328 -0.75 12.99 30.65
CA THR A 328 -1.86 12.60 31.54
C THR A 328 -1.37 11.91 32.82
N ILE A 329 -0.30 11.11 32.74
CA ILE A 329 0.27 10.44 33.92
C ILE A 329 0.96 11.46 34.82
N THR A 330 1.79 12.36 34.28
CA THR A 330 2.53 13.36 35.07
C THR A 330 1.61 14.29 35.86
N THR A 331 0.45 14.66 35.31
CA THR A 331 -0.52 15.52 36.01
C THR A 331 -1.21 14.84 37.19
N LYS A 332 -1.29 13.50 37.23
CA LYS A 332 -1.93 12.75 38.32
C LYS A 332 -0.99 12.40 39.48
N THR A 333 0.32 12.34 39.25
CA THR A 333 1.32 11.91 40.25
C THR A 333 1.98 13.04 41.03
N LEU A 334 1.70 14.30 40.72
CA LEU A 334 2.13 15.44 41.53
C LEU A 334 1.09 15.72 42.63
N PRO A 335 1.33 15.34 43.90
CA PRO A 335 0.47 15.76 45.01
C PRO A 335 0.53 17.30 45.13
N MET A 336 -0.65 17.92 45.29
CA MET A 336 -0.77 19.31 45.73
C MET A 336 -0.21 19.50 47.13
#